data_AF-A0A1Q6NIA8-F1
#
_entry.id   AF-A0A1Q6NIA8-F1
#
_cell.length_a   1.000
_cell.length_b   1.000
_cell.length_c   1.000
_cell.angle_alpha   90.00
_cell.angle_beta   90.00
_cell.angle_gamma   90.00
#
_symmetry.space_group_name_H-M   'P 1'
#
loop_
_entity.id
_entity.type
_entity.pdbx_description
1 polymer ?
#
loop_
_entity_poly.entity_id
_entity_poly.type
_entity_poly.pdbx_seq_one_letter_code
_entity_poly.pdbx_strand_id
1 'polypeptide(L)'
;MLDYLLPIGSVVTLEEGKHKLMIFGVKQTHSETGKLYDYVGVLYPEGNVGTEYQMLFNHDKIKSIEFRGYENEERERFIKKLGEILEEKGE
;
A
#
# COMPACT_ATOMS: atom_id res chain seq x y z
N MET A 1 14.66 6.45 0.63
CA MET A 1 14.31 5.83 1.92
C MET A 1 12.81 5.54 1.93
N LEU A 2 12.44 4.27 2.01
CA LEU A 2 11.06 3.79 1.82
C LEU A 2 10.28 3.65 3.15
N ASP A 3 10.83 4.18 4.24
CA ASP A 3 10.34 3.98 5.61
C ASP A 3 8.96 4.63 5.85
N TYR A 4 8.55 5.54 4.97
CA TYR A 4 7.20 6.10 4.95
C TYR A 4 6.13 5.06 4.58
N LEU A 5 6.53 3.94 3.93
CA LEU A 5 5.58 2.94 3.49
C LEU A 5 4.93 2.23 4.67
N LEU A 6 3.59 2.19 4.68
CA LEU A 6 2.83 1.48 5.69
C LEU A 6 2.90 -0.05 5.48
N PRO A 7 2.90 -0.85 6.57
CA PRO A 7 2.79 -2.31 6.49
C PRO A 7 1.47 -2.75 5.88
N ILE A 8 1.47 -3.93 5.27
CA ILE A 8 0.19 -4.59 4.94
C ILE A 8 -0.61 -4.85 6.22
N GLY A 9 -1.93 -4.91 6.09
CA GLY A 9 -2.86 -4.91 7.23
C GLY A 9 -3.08 -3.53 7.86
N SER A 10 -2.36 -2.48 7.44
CA SER A 10 -2.68 -1.11 7.86
C SER A 10 -4.06 -0.72 7.32
N VAL A 11 -4.88 -0.10 8.18
CA VAL A 11 -6.21 0.41 7.82
C VAL A 11 -6.13 1.93 7.74
N VAL A 12 -6.55 2.49 6.61
CA VAL A 12 -6.44 3.92 6.30
C VAL A 12 -7.75 4.47 5.74
N THR A 13 -7.92 5.77 5.85
CA THR A 13 -8.96 6.52 5.14
C THR A 13 -8.30 7.46 4.14
N LEU A 14 -8.78 7.51 2.90
CA LEU A 14 -8.26 8.43 1.88
C LEU A 14 -8.97 9.79 1.95
N GLU A 15 -8.34 10.85 1.43
CA GLU A 15 -8.89 12.23 1.47
C GLU A 15 -10.32 12.35 0.94
N GLU A 16 -10.62 11.69 -0.19
CA GLU A 16 -11.94 11.66 -0.83
C GLU A 16 -12.71 10.35 -0.55
N GLY A 17 -12.17 9.48 0.31
CA GLY A 17 -12.71 8.16 0.59
C GLY A 17 -13.86 8.19 1.59
N LYS A 18 -14.98 7.51 1.28
CA LYS A 18 -16.07 7.26 2.23
C LYS A 18 -15.84 6.01 3.09
N HIS A 19 -15.01 5.08 2.60
CA HIS A 19 -14.77 3.78 3.21
C HIS A 19 -13.32 3.66 3.68
N LYS A 20 -13.10 2.89 4.75
CA LYS A 20 -11.76 2.50 5.19
C LYS A 20 -11.20 1.46 4.23
N LEU A 21 -9.90 1.54 3.98
CA LEU A 21 -9.17 0.58 3.16
C LEU A 21 -8.12 -0.12 4.00
N MET A 22 -7.99 -1.43 3.84
CA MET A 22 -6.87 -2.20 4.36
C MET A 22 -5.85 -2.41 3.24
N ILE A 23 -4.61 -1.96 3.46
CA ILE A 23 -3.49 -2.17 2.54
C ILE A 23 -3.13 -3.66 2.53
N PHE A 24 -3.05 -4.27 1.36
CA PHE A 24 -2.60 -5.67 1.22
C PHE A 24 -1.45 -5.85 0.23
N GLY A 25 -1.02 -4.80 -0.46
CA GLY A 25 0.19 -4.80 -1.26
C GLY A 25 0.87 -3.43 -1.28
N VAL A 26 2.18 -3.44 -1.48
CA VAL A 26 3.06 -2.27 -1.45
C VAL A 26 3.83 -2.20 -2.78
N LYS A 27 4.06 -0.99 -3.31
CA LYS A 27 4.73 -0.72 -4.59
C LYS A 27 4.18 -1.58 -5.73
N GLN A 28 2.91 -1.36 -6.05
CA GLN A 28 2.17 -2.13 -7.05
C GLN A 28 2.14 -1.43 -8.39
N THR A 29 2.38 -2.17 -9.46
CA THR A 29 2.29 -1.67 -10.83
C THR A 29 0.90 -1.97 -11.38
N HIS A 30 0.21 -0.94 -11.87
CA HIS A 30 -1.04 -1.13 -12.58
C HIS A 30 -0.78 -1.90 -13.89
N SER A 31 -1.47 -3.02 -14.08
CA SER A 31 -1.23 -3.95 -15.20
C SER A 31 -1.34 -3.30 -16.58
N GLU A 32 -2.33 -2.42 -16.77
CA GLU A 32 -2.58 -1.78 -18.06
C GLU A 32 -1.73 -0.52 -18.31
N THR A 33 -1.55 0.33 -17.30
CA THR A 33 -0.90 1.64 -17.47
C THR A 33 0.60 1.62 -17.16
N GLY A 34 1.10 0.54 -16.55
CA GLY A 34 2.49 0.44 -16.09
C GLY A 34 2.84 1.39 -14.94
N LYS A 35 1.88 2.17 -14.43
CA LYS A 35 2.13 3.15 -13.37
C LYS A 35 2.33 2.45 -12.03
N LEU A 36 3.39 2.84 -11.32
CA LEU A 36 3.66 2.41 -9.95
C LEU A 36 2.86 3.24 -8.94
N TYR A 37 2.26 2.55 -7.98
CA TYR A 37 1.55 3.11 -6.84
C TYR A 37 2.16 2.63 -5.53
N ASP A 38 2.10 3.44 -4.48
CA ASP A 38 2.60 3.02 -3.17
C ASP A 38 1.85 1.81 -2.61
N TYR A 39 0.53 1.73 -2.84
CA TYR A 39 -0.33 0.73 -2.22
C TYR A 39 -1.38 0.17 -3.18
N VAL A 40 -1.80 -1.07 -2.88
CA VAL A 40 -3.12 -1.59 -3.21
C VAL A 40 -3.85 -1.96 -1.92
N GLY A 41 -5.13 -1.59 -1.85
CA GLY A 41 -6.00 -1.87 -0.71
C GLY A 41 -7.34 -2.46 -1.11
N VAL A 42 -8.00 -3.08 -0.14
CA VAL A 42 -9.40 -3.56 -0.22
C VAL A 42 -10.25 -2.84 0.82
N LEU A 43 -11.57 -2.90 0.67
CA LEU A 43 -12.50 -2.38 1.67
C LEU A 43 -12.29 -3.07 3.03
N TYR A 44 -12.39 -2.29 4.10
CA TYR A 44 -12.43 -2.80 5.47
C TYR A 44 -13.82 -2.54 6.08
N PRO A 45 -14.46 -3.55 6.72
CA PRO A 45 -13.92 -4.87 7.08
C PRO A 45 -14.16 -6.00 6.06
N GLU A 46 -14.77 -5.70 4.91
CA GLU A 46 -15.25 -6.69 3.94
C GLU A 46 -14.13 -7.54 3.32
N GLY A 47 -12.94 -6.95 3.15
CA GLY A 47 -11.80 -7.61 2.54
C GLY A 47 -11.91 -7.72 1.02
N ASN A 48 -11.34 -8.78 0.45
CA ASN A 48 -11.31 -9.00 -0.99
C ASN A 48 -12.65 -9.55 -1.49
N VAL A 49 -13.42 -8.69 -2.18
CA VAL A 49 -14.74 -9.01 -2.74
C VAL A 49 -14.76 -8.99 -4.27
N GLY A 50 -13.59 -8.93 -4.91
CA GLY A 50 -13.43 -8.83 -6.36
C GLY A 50 -12.26 -7.91 -6.72
N THR A 51 -11.64 -8.17 -7.87
CA THR A 51 -10.50 -7.39 -8.37
C THR A 51 -10.89 -5.94 -8.70
N GLU A 52 -12.13 -5.72 -9.09
CA GLU A 52 -12.71 -4.41 -9.39
C GLU A 52 -12.87 -3.51 -8.14
N TYR A 53 -12.83 -4.11 -6.94
CA TYR A 53 -12.87 -3.39 -5.67
C TYR A 53 -11.48 -3.17 -5.06
N GLN A 54 -10.41 -3.57 -5.76
CA GLN A 54 -9.05 -3.28 -5.35
C GLN A 54 -8.69 -1.85 -5.76
N MET A 55 -8.22 -1.06 -4.79
CA MET A 55 -7.90 0.35 -5.00
C MET A 55 -6.39 0.56 -4.96
N LEU A 56 -5.84 1.08 -6.05
CA LEU A 56 -4.46 1.55 -6.12
C LEU A 56 -4.39 3.01 -5.68
N PHE A 57 -3.46 3.35 -4.78
CA PHE A 57 -3.30 4.71 -4.28
C PHE A 57 -1.89 4.99 -3.77
N ASN A 58 -1.56 6.27 -3.67
CA ASN A 58 -0.30 6.77 -3.15
C ASN A 58 -0.45 7.25 -1.71
N HIS A 59 0.68 7.31 -0.99
CA HIS A 59 0.69 7.72 0.41
C HIS A 59 0.18 9.15 0.63
N ASP A 60 0.40 10.05 -0.33
CA ASP A 60 -0.09 11.43 -0.29
C ASP A 60 -1.62 11.54 -0.29
N LYS A 61 -2.35 10.46 -0.61
CA LYS A 61 -3.81 10.41 -0.57
C LYS A 61 -4.37 9.90 0.76
N ILE A 62 -3.52 9.50 1.69
CA ILE A 62 -3.95 9.02 3.01
C ILE A 62 -4.27 10.23 3.90
N LYS A 63 -5.54 10.33 4.30
CA LYS A 63 -6.02 11.34 5.25
C LYS A 63 -5.75 10.94 6.70
N SER A 64 -5.98 9.67 7.03
CA SER A 64 -5.78 9.15 8.38
C SER A 64 -5.34 7.70 8.35
N ILE A 65 -4.48 7.35 9.30
CA ILE A 65 -4.08 5.97 9.60
C ILE A 65 -4.91 5.54 10.80
N GLU A 66 -5.89 4.67 10.58
CA GLU A 66 -6.80 4.15 11.60
C GLU A 66 -6.12 3.04 12.42
N PHE A 67 -5.28 2.26 11.74
CA PHE A 67 -4.48 1.21 12.33
C PHE A 67 -3.21 1.03 11.52
N ARG A 68 -2.06 0.94 12.21
CA ARG A 68 -0.81 0.55 11.58
C ARG A 68 -0.67 -0.96 11.64
N GLY A 69 -0.41 -1.56 10.48
CA GLY A 69 -0.29 -3.01 10.31
C GLY A 69 0.90 -3.59 11.08
N TYR A 70 1.00 -4.92 11.06
CA TYR A 70 2.02 -5.65 11.80
C TYR A 70 3.44 -5.38 11.27
N GLU A 71 4.38 -5.22 12.20
CA GLU A 71 5.80 -5.00 11.90
C GLU A 71 6.67 -5.88 12.78
N ASN A 72 7.71 -6.42 12.15
CA ASN A 72 8.76 -7.22 12.75
C ASN A 72 10.01 -7.10 11.86
N GLU A 73 11.05 -7.87 12.18
CA GLU A 73 12.28 -7.91 11.36
C GLU A 73 12.03 -8.34 9.90
N GLU A 74 10.96 -9.10 9.61
CA GLU A 74 10.59 -9.47 8.24
C GLU A 74 10.16 -8.24 7.44
N ARG A 75 9.38 -7.35 8.05
CA ARG A 75 9.01 -6.06 7.46
C ARG A 75 10.24 -5.20 7.16
N GLU A 76 11.18 -5.12 8.10
CA GLU A 76 12.41 -4.34 7.93
C GLU A 76 13.24 -4.87 6.75
N ARG A 77 13.43 -6.19 6.66
CA ARG A 77 14.13 -6.83 5.53
C ARG A 77 13.41 -6.59 4.21
N PHE A 78 12.07 -6.68 4.20
CA PHE A 78 11.26 -6.40 3.02
C PHE A 78 11.49 -4.97 2.51
N ILE A 79 11.42 -3.96 3.39
CA ILE A 79 11.58 -2.55 2.99
C ILE A 79 12.99 -2.27 2.47
N LYS A 80 14.01 -2.83 3.12
CA LYS A 80 15.39 -2.73 2.64
C LYS A 80 15.52 -3.31 1.24
N LYS A 81 15.03 -4.54 1.04
CA LYS A 81 15.17 -5.22 -0.26
C LYS A 81 14.38 -4.50 -1.37
N LEU A 82 13.22 -3.96 -1.03
CA LEU A 82 12.41 -3.17 -1.96
C LEU A 82 13.15 -1.90 -2.39
N GLY A 83 13.84 -1.21 -1.47
CA GLY A 83 14.67 -0.05 -1.79
C GLY A 83 15.76 -0.36 -2.81
N GLU A 84 16.52 -1.44 -2.60
CA GLU A 84 17.55 -1.91 -3.53
C GLU A 84 16.97 -2.15 -4.94
N ILE A 85 15.80 -2.80 -5.04
CA ILE A 85 15.16 -3.11 -6.32
C ILE A 85 14.69 -1.86 -7.07
N LEU A 86 14.15 -0.86 -6.36
CA LEU A 86 13.70 0.38 -6.99
C LEU A 86 14.89 1.21 -7.49
N GLU A 87 15.97 1.29 -6.70
CA GLU A 87 17.21 1.95 -7.11
C GLU A 87 17.81 1.32 -8.38
N GLU A 88 17.83 -0.02 -8.46
CA GLU A 88 18.28 -0.75 -9.67
C GLU A 88 17.41 -0.44 -10.91
N LYS A 89 16.13 -0.13 -10.72
CA LYS A 89 15.19 0.23 -11.80
C LYS A 89 15.20 1.71 -12.17
N GLY A 90 15.89 2.55 -11.38
CA GLY A 90 15.87 4.00 -11.55
C GLY A 90 14.54 4.65 -11.12
N GLU A 91 13.84 4.06 -10.15
CA GLU A 91 12.59 4.56 -9.56
C GLU A 91 12.79 5.22 -8.20
#